data_AF-A0A926WB29-F1
#
_entry.id   AF-A0A926WB29-F1
#
_cell.length_a   1.000
_cell.length_b   1.000
_cell.length_c   1.000
_cell.angle_alpha   90.00
_cell.angle_beta   90.00
_cell.angle_gamma   90.00
#
_symmetry.space_group_name_H-M   'P 1'
#
loop_
_entity.id
_entity.type
_entity.pdbx_description
1 polymer ?
#
loop_
_entity_poly.entity_id
_entity_poly.type
_entity_poly.pdbx_seq_one_letter_code
_entity_poly.pdbx_strand_id
1 'polypeptide(L)'
;MPKKWGKFLVGIGIGGLLLGAATPFAEIFQGGVGKPQGLNSALMEFTASPGVEAFPSSVSNERACRTQSLLEGQQPPTSSSLPTAVPVMGLGSLQALVRLGANQIEGLQWPQIDEQARLARVPIVMYHDVLAEKEVSFDVTPEQLENHLKAIQAQGLTPVSLDQVVQHLRTGLPLPEKPILLTFDDGYVGHFEQAYPLLKQYQMPAVFSVFPGKLNGEIVGRSTVTWEQLKEMAADPLITIASHSVTHPPNLTQLSDEDLWREVADSKAQLEAQLGMPIKYFTYPAGHYDERVTAAVSQAGYLAALTMREENEQFAGASESLLTIERFGQSNLEQLLDQAWGGASRPQRLAAGTFDFSAPIEASEIVQEDNTLVLITGGHPVTVHADSRYQVPEIVAKTNAIAAVDGGFFSLKYLDSNVMIGPVLSQSSRRFVPGNGSENPLLNGRPLVLITPDAVKFIPFDAARHNTLSGLHQAAKGVTDAFVGAAWLVKDGEPQPANSFGTLFDYDANRHRAFWGINTAGQPVVGVSQSRVDSVTLGRLLAEAGLQDAIMLDSGASTSLAFRGESLVGYEPRPVPHVVALIPPEKVDGLCPLRMEDGVQEAAEAVGTAP
;
A
#
# COMPACT_ATOMS: atom_id res chain seq x y z
N MET A 1 -7.03 -34.79 80.66
CA MET A 1 -6.22 -35.06 79.44
C MET A 1 -6.59 -34.04 78.35
N PRO A 2 -5.78 -33.79 77.30
CA PRO A 2 -4.95 -32.57 77.37
C PRO A 2 -4.70 -31.72 76.08
N LYS A 3 -4.37 -30.41 76.26
CA LYS A 3 -3.26 -29.62 75.62
C LYS A 3 -3.20 -29.45 74.07
N LYS A 4 -2.60 -28.43 73.41
CA LYS A 4 -2.02 -27.09 73.76
C LYS A 4 -1.67 -26.29 72.45
N TRP A 5 -1.78 -24.93 72.48
CA TRP A 5 -0.85 -23.83 72.02
C TRP A 5 0.01 -23.99 70.72
N GLY A 6 0.35 -22.98 69.89
CA GLY A 6 0.29 -21.49 69.86
C GLY A 6 0.75 -20.97 68.44
N LYS A 7 1.32 -19.78 68.15
CA LYS A 7 1.65 -18.53 68.90
C LYS A 7 2.21 -17.40 67.93
N PHE A 8 1.69 -16.15 67.98
CA PHE A 8 2.31 -14.82 67.61
C PHE A 8 2.73 -14.51 66.13
N LEU A 9 2.33 -13.39 65.48
CA LEU A 9 2.67 -11.93 65.60
C LEU A 9 4.11 -11.56 65.13
N VAL A 10 4.36 -10.78 64.05
CA VAL A 10 4.05 -9.36 63.67
C VAL A 10 5.17 -8.36 64.06
N GLY A 11 5.64 -7.50 63.14
CA GLY A 11 6.33 -6.24 63.52
C GLY A 11 7.42 -5.65 62.58
N ILE A 12 7.01 -4.67 61.76
CA ILE A 12 7.71 -3.49 61.19
C ILE A 12 9.05 -3.05 61.88
N GLY A 13 10.05 -2.53 61.13
CA GLY A 13 11.13 -1.73 61.77
C GLY A 13 12.31 -1.17 60.92
N ILE A 14 12.17 0.08 60.49
CA ILE A 14 13.16 1.08 60.00
C ILE A 14 14.61 1.03 60.57
N GLY A 15 15.62 1.31 59.70
CA GLY A 15 16.73 2.24 60.01
C GLY A 15 18.18 1.71 60.10
N GLY A 16 19.17 2.54 59.71
CA GLY A 16 20.59 2.30 59.99
C GLY A 16 21.60 2.88 58.98
N LEU A 17 22.10 4.10 59.21
CA LEU A 17 23.35 4.61 58.62
C LEU A 17 24.55 4.14 59.46
N LEU A 18 25.74 3.99 58.87
CA LEU A 18 27.02 4.43 59.49
C LEU A 18 28.21 4.37 58.51
N LEU A 19 29.28 5.11 58.83
CA LEU A 19 30.51 5.22 58.04
C LEU A 19 31.63 4.33 58.60
N GLY A 20 32.62 4.01 57.76
CA GLY A 20 33.92 3.44 58.14
C GLY A 20 34.96 3.73 57.04
N ALA A 21 36.22 3.99 57.41
CA ALA A 21 37.22 4.53 56.48
C ALA A 21 38.66 4.00 56.74
N ALA A 22 39.57 4.41 55.85
CA ALA A 22 41.02 4.55 56.07
C ALA A 22 41.97 3.32 55.94
N THR A 23 42.32 3.00 54.68
CA THR A 23 43.73 2.89 54.21
C THR A 23 44.63 1.79 54.85
N PRO A 24 45.97 1.73 54.65
CA PRO A 24 46.52 0.77 53.68
C PRO A 24 47.68 -0.10 54.22
N PHE A 25 48.23 -0.99 53.37
CA PHE A 25 49.55 -1.61 53.58
C PHE A 25 50.31 -1.75 52.27
N ALA A 26 51.66 -1.70 52.33
CA ALA A 26 52.54 -1.79 51.17
C ALA A 26 53.94 -2.31 51.56
N GLU A 27 54.49 -3.21 50.75
CA GLU A 27 55.91 -3.63 50.64
C GLU A 27 56.03 -4.24 49.23
N ILE A 28 56.86 -3.76 48.28
CA ILE A 28 58.30 -3.49 48.24
C ILE A 28 59.14 -4.77 48.22
N PHE A 29 59.77 -5.06 47.07
CA PHE A 29 61.09 -5.69 47.00
C PHE A 29 61.87 -5.19 45.76
N GLN A 30 63.20 -5.26 45.83
CA GLN A 30 64.20 -4.79 44.85
C GLN A 30 64.68 -5.99 43.98
N GLY A 31 65.45 -5.89 42.89
CA GLY A 31 66.09 -4.78 42.15
C GLY A 31 67.24 -5.31 41.25
N GLY A 32 67.83 -4.49 40.36
CA GLY A 32 68.96 -4.83 39.46
C GLY A 32 68.53 -5.21 38.03
N VAL A 33 68.88 -4.54 36.91
CA VAL A 33 70.14 -3.99 36.34
C VAL A 33 70.94 -5.01 35.50
N GLY A 34 71.05 -4.76 34.18
CA GLY A 34 71.99 -5.48 33.28
C GLY A 34 71.80 -5.23 31.78
N LYS A 35 72.88 -4.86 31.06
CA LYS A 35 73.01 -4.82 29.58
C LYS A 35 74.47 -5.11 29.18
N PRO A 36 74.72 -6.06 28.26
CA PRO A 36 75.55 -5.83 27.04
C PRO A 36 74.81 -6.36 25.79
N GLN A 37 74.97 -5.90 24.53
CA GLN A 37 76.13 -5.63 23.65
C GLN A 37 76.74 -6.86 22.92
N GLY A 38 76.72 -6.80 21.56
CA GLY A 38 77.49 -7.63 20.62
C GLY A 38 76.79 -8.93 20.13
N LEU A 39 77.07 -9.47 18.92
CA LEU A 39 77.92 -9.01 17.80
C LEU A 39 77.61 -9.86 16.52
N ASN A 40 77.61 -9.23 15.33
CA ASN A 40 77.92 -9.81 13.98
C ASN A 40 77.08 -10.98 13.39
N SER A 41 76.99 -11.21 12.06
CA SER A 41 77.26 -10.37 10.86
C SER A 41 76.88 -11.08 9.53
N ALA A 42 76.22 -10.38 8.59
CA ALA A 42 76.33 -10.44 7.11
C ALA A 42 75.14 -9.62 6.52
N LEU A 43 75.25 -8.68 5.56
CA LEU A 43 75.89 -8.64 4.23
C LEU A 43 75.22 -9.65 3.25
N MET A 44 74.68 -9.27 2.08
CA MET A 44 74.68 -8.01 1.28
C MET A 44 73.24 -7.76 0.74
N GLU A 45 72.81 -6.68 0.07
CA GLU A 45 73.47 -5.49 -0.50
C GLU A 45 72.54 -4.24 -0.39
N PHE A 46 72.30 -3.49 -1.49
CA PHE A 46 71.44 -2.29 -1.60
C PHE A 46 70.98 -2.12 -3.07
N THR A 47 69.76 -1.61 -3.35
CA THR A 47 69.48 -0.83 -4.58
C THR A 47 68.14 -0.07 -4.58
N ALA A 48 68.18 1.15 -5.14
CA ALA A 48 67.14 1.97 -5.81
C ALA A 48 65.63 1.84 -5.49
N SER A 49 65.02 3.00 -5.21
CA SER A 49 63.64 3.37 -5.60
C SER A 49 63.64 4.05 -6.99
N PRO A 50 62.51 4.53 -7.56
CA PRO A 50 61.09 4.22 -7.34
C PRO A 50 60.42 3.68 -8.63
N GLY A 51 59.10 3.45 -8.66
CA GLY A 51 58.40 3.11 -9.91
C GLY A 51 56.87 3.08 -9.84
N VAL A 52 56.22 3.75 -10.79
CA VAL A 52 54.77 3.70 -11.07
C VAL A 52 54.49 2.55 -12.05
N GLU A 53 53.39 1.82 -11.84
CA GLU A 53 52.68 1.13 -12.92
C GLU A 53 51.23 1.64 -12.99
N ALA A 54 50.60 1.58 -14.16
CA ALA A 54 49.34 2.25 -14.43
C ALA A 54 48.46 1.49 -15.43
N PHE A 55 47.14 1.69 -15.33
CA PHE A 55 46.08 1.25 -16.27
C PHE A 55 45.84 -0.29 -16.31
N PRO A 56 44.67 -0.79 -16.76
CA PRO A 56 43.64 -0.13 -17.58
C PRO A 56 42.29 0.18 -16.91
N SER A 57 41.59 1.13 -17.52
CA SER A 57 40.21 1.52 -17.23
C SER A 57 39.24 0.96 -18.27
N SER A 58 38.36 0.02 -17.90
CA SER A 58 37.14 -0.30 -18.68
C SER A 58 36.15 -1.22 -17.94
N VAL A 59 35.14 -0.65 -17.28
CA VAL A 59 33.83 -1.31 -17.05
C VAL A 59 32.75 -0.25 -17.20
N SER A 60 32.35 0.03 -18.45
CA SER A 60 31.28 1.00 -18.74
C SER A 60 29.91 0.32 -18.77
N ASN A 61 28.93 0.87 -18.04
CA ASN A 61 27.53 0.40 -18.06
C ASN A 61 26.76 0.93 -19.28
N GLU A 62 27.36 0.90 -20.47
CA GLU A 62 26.79 1.47 -21.71
C GLU A 62 25.75 0.55 -22.41
N ARG A 63 25.53 -0.67 -21.90
CA ARG A 63 24.66 -1.68 -22.55
C ARG A 63 23.15 -1.48 -22.39
N ALA A 64 22.69 -0.41 -21.74
CA ALA A 64 21.25 -0.16 -21.53
C ALA A 64 20.52 0.43 -22.75
N CYS A 65 21.24 0.93 -23.77
CA CYS A 65 20.65 1.78 -24.83
C CYS A 65 21.10 1.42 -26.27
N ARG A 66 20.55 0.34 -26.85
CA ARG A 66 20.28 0.17 -28.30
C ARG A 66 19.51 -1.13 -28.62
N THR A 67 18.92 -1.21 -29.81
CA THR A 67 17.74 -2.04 -30.10
C THR A 67 17.96 -3.16 -31.14
N GLN A 68 17.19 -4.25 -30.95
CA GLN A 68 16.66 -5.22 -31.92
C GLN A 68 17.55 -6.20 -32.74
N SER A 69 17.06 -7.46 -32.73
CA SER A 69 17.01 -8.45 -33.84
C SER A 69 18.30 -9.11 -34.35
N LEU A 70 18.43 -10.43 -34.14
CA LEU A 70 18.13 -11.44 -35.18
C LEU A 70 18.17 -12.90 -34.65
N LEU A 71 17.24 -13.70 -35.19
CA LEU A 71 17.06 -15.17 -35.31
C LEU A 71 18.01 -16.22 -34.68
N GLU A 72 17.41 -17.43 -34.46
CA GLU A 72 18.01 -18.76 -34.17
C GLU A 72 18.66 -18.97 -32.78
N GLY A 73 18.47 -20.08 -32.05
CA GLY A 73 17.56 -21.23 -32.27
C GLY A 73 17.70 -22.36 -31.21
N GLN A 74 16.82 -23.37 -31.29
CA GLN A 74 16.84 -24.69 -30.60
C GLN A 74 16.49 -24.82 -29.09
N GLN A 75 15.40 -25.55 -28.84
CA GLN A 75 15.05 -26.33 -27.63
C GLN A 75 15.29 -27.84 -27.92
N PRO A 76 15.13 -28.80 -26.97
CA PRO A 76 15.20 -28.76 -25.51
C PRO A 76 16.23 -29.82 -24.98
N PRO A 77 16.18 -30.25 -23.70
CA PRO A 77 15.60 -31.58 -23.43
C PRO A 77 14.77 -31.66 -22.13
N THR A 78 14.42 -32.88 -21.69
CA THR A 78 13.23 -33.18 -20.84
C THR A 78 13.49 -33.92 -19.53
N SER A 79 12.57 -33.72 -18.57
CA SER A 79 11.98 -34.73 -17.64
C SER A 79 12.73 -35.23 -16.39
N SER A 80 11.91 -35.67 -15.41
CA SER A 80 12.21 -36.44 -14.18
C SER A 80 12.93 -35.71 -13.02
N SER A 81 12.64 -35.99 -11.73
CA SER A 81 11.45 -36.61 -11.10
C SER A 81 11.47 -36.36 -9.58
N LEU A 82 10.29 -36.27 -8.94
CA LEU A 82 10.16 -36.17 -7.47
C LEU A 82 10.63 -37.45 -6.74
N PRO A 83 11.00 -37.33 -5.45
CA PRO A 83 10.36 -38.20 -4.46
C PRO A 83 9.84 -37.47 -3.21
N THR A 84 8.86 -38.11 -2.57
CA THR A 84 8.18 -37.70 -1.34
C THR A 84 8.96 -38.04 -0.06
N ALA A 85 8.70 -37.29 1.03
CA ALA A 85 8.35 -37.85 2.34
C ALA A 85 7.88 -36.76 3.32
N VAL A 86 6.87 -37.06 4.15
CA VAL A 86 6.38 -36.22 5.25
C VAL A 86 6.31 -37.06 6.53
N PRO A 87 6.83 -36.60 7.68
CA PRO A 87 6.51 -37.15 8.99
C PRO A 87 5.35 -36.36 9.66
N VAL A 88 4.36 -37.07 10.18
CA VAL A 88 3.19 -36.50 10.88
C VAL A 88 3.24 -36.82 12.38
N MET A 89 3.19 -35.79 13.22
CA MET A 89 2.71 -35.80 14.63
C MET A 89 2.68 -34.36 15.15
N GLY A 90 1.71 -33.90 15.95
CA GLY A 90 0.50 -34.56 16.46
C GLY A 90 -0.47 -33.53 17.08
N LEU A 91 -1.73 -33.89 17.27
CA LEU A 91 -2.79 -32.96 17.71
C LEU A 91 -2.65 -32.54 19.18
N GLY A 92 -2.78 -31.23 19.47
CA GLY A 92 -2.77 -30.68 20.82
C GLY A 92 -3.51 -29.34 20.97
N SER A 93 -4.74 -29.39 21.50
CA SER A 93 -5.52 -28.25 22.02
C SER A 93 -5.69 -27.00 21.12
N LEU A 94 -6.57 -27.10 20.11
CA LEU A 94 -7.42 -25.96 19.71
C LEU A 94 -8.34 -25.58 20.88
N GLN A 95 -8.04 -24.48 21.59
CA GLN A 95 -9.04 -23.76 22.43
C GLN A 95 -8.61 -22.38 22.97
N ALA A 96 -7.31 -22.02 22.93
CA ALA A 96 -6.79 -20.76 23.47
C ALA A 96 -6.78 -19.58 22.47
N LEU A 97 -7.71 -19.55 21.50
CA LEU A 97 -7.71 -18.59 20.37
C LEU A 97 -9.01 -17.76 20.32
N VAL A 98 -9.62 -17.52 21.48
CA VAL A 98 -10.88 -16.78 21.65
C VAL A 98 -10.77 -15.86 22.87
N ARG A 99 -11.01 -14.56 22.67
CA ARG A 99 -10.89 -13.43 23.63
C ARG A 99 -9.46 -12.98 23.98
N LEU A 100 -8.92 -12.08 23.16
CA LEU A 100 -8.69 -10.66 23.48
C LEU A 100 -8.03 -9.99 22.26
N GLY A 101 -8.51 -8.80 21.86
CA GLY A 101 -7.99 -8.07 20.68
C GLY A 101 -9.05 -7.47 19.75
N ALA A 102 -10.32 -7.89 19.86
CA ALA A 102 -11.43 -7.16 19.24
C ALA A 102 -11.81 -5.94 20.11
N ASN A 103 -12.11 -4.81 19.46
CA ASN A 103 -12.45 -3.47 19.99
C ASN A 103 -11.20 -2.73 20.55
N GLN A 104 -10.57 -1.76 19.88
CA GLN A 104 -11.15 -0.62 19.16
C GLN A 104 -10.36 -0.25 17.90
N ILE A 105 -10.94 -0.56 16.73
CA ILE A 105 -10.91 0.32 15.57
C ILE A 105 -12.37 0.77 15.44
N GLU A 106 -12.67 2.06 15.55
CA GLU A 106 -14.02 2.58 15.26
C GLU A 106 -14.17 2.74 13.73
N GLY A 107 -14.09 1.60 13.03
CA GLY A 107 -14.35 1.52 11.61
C GLY A 107 -15.82 1.77 11.30
N LEU A 108 -16.09 2.23 10.07
CA LEU A 108 -17.42 2.58 9.57
C LEU A 108 -18.51 1.60 10.03
N GLN A 109 -19.44 2.12 10.82
CA GLN A 109 -20.58 1.35 11.30
C GLN A 109 -21.48 1.05 10.11
N TRP A 110 -21.57 -0.23 9.72
CA TRP A 110 -22.58 -0.68 8.78
C TRP A 110 -23.97 -0.21 9.27
N PRO A 111 -24.82 0.39 8.40
CA PRO A 111 -24.78 0.36 6.94
C PRO A 111 -24.11 1.59 6.27
N GLN A 112 -23.26 2.37 6.94
CA GLN A 112 -22.60 3.53 6.33
C GLN A 112 -21.66 3.16 5.17
N ILE A 113 -21.55 4.08 4.20
CA ILE A 113 -20.63 4.00 3.06
C ILE A 113 -19.32 4.72 3.40
N ASP A 114 -18.20 4.15 2.96
CA ASP A 114 -16.85 4.69 3.12
C ASP A 114 -16.64 6.00 2.34
N GLU A 115 -16.06 7.01 2.99
CA GLU A 115 -15.89 8.36 2.43
C GLU A 115 -15.00 8.41 1.17
N GLN A 116 -14.08 7.46 0.98
CA GLN A 116 -13.33 7.34 -0.29
C GLN A 116 -14.18 6.71 -1.38
N ALA A 117 -15.02 5.72 -1.03
CA ALA A 117 -15.97 5.13 -1.96
C ALA A 117 -17.09 6.11 -2.38
N ARG A 118 -17.41 7.10 -1.54
CA ARG A 118 -18.32 8.22 -1.91
C ARG A 118 -17.82 9.06 -3.09
N LEU A 119 -16.51 9.07 -3.34
CA LEU A 119 -15.92 9.80 -4.48
C LEU A 119 -16.10 9.04 -5.82
N ALA A 120 -16.34 7.73 -5.79
CA ALA A 120 -16.40 6.90 -6.98
C ALA A 120 -17.75 7.04 -7.72
N ARG A 121 -17.67 7.21 -9.05
CA ARG A 121 -18.83 7.21 -9.95
C ARG A 121 -19.02 5.82 -10.52
N VAL A 122 -19.59 4.93 -9.70
CA VAL A 122 -19.93 3.55 -10.10
C VAL A 122 -21.37 3.50 -10.61
N PRO A 123 -21.62 3.42 -11.93
CA PRO A 123 -22.95 3.17 -12.47
C PRO A 123 -23.41 1.74 -12.16
N ILE A 124 -24.61 1.63 -11.58
CA ILE A 124 -25.37 0.38 -11.50
C ILE A 124 -26.59 0.55 -12.40
N VAL A 125 -26.74 -0.32 -13.40
CA VAL A 125 -27.76 -0.17 -14.46
C VAL A 125 -28.87 -1.20 -14.28
N MET A 126 -30.11 -0.74 -14.34
CA MET A 126 -31.33 -1.50 -14.07
C MET A 126 -32.11 -1.78 -15.36
N TYR A 127 -32.34 -3.07 -15.60
CA TYR A 127 -33.19 -3.64 -16.63
C TYR A 127 -34.37 -4.35 -15.97
N HIS A 128 -35.50 -4.45 -16.67
CA HIS A 128 -36.62 -5.30 -16.28
C HIS A 128 -36.63 -6.52 -17.20
N ASP A 129 -37.42 -6.51 -18.28
CA ASP A 129 -37.55 -7.64 -19.20
C ASP A 129 -36.76 -7.48 -20.50
N VAL A 130 -36.50 -8.61 -21.16
CA VAL A 130 -35.72 -8.71 -22.41
C VAL A 130 -36.52 -9.52 -23.43
N LEU A 131 -37.26 -8.84 -24.30
CA LEU A 131 -38.30 -9.43 -25.16
C LEU A 131 -38.08 -9.08 -26.64
N ALA A 132 -38.47 -9.98 -27.54
CA ALA A 132 -38.33 -9.75 -28.99
C ALA A 132 -39.13 -8.52 -29.48
N GLU A 133 -40.30 -8.28 -28.90
CA GLU A 133 -41.09 -7.06 -29.03
C GLU A 133 -41.33 -6.48 -27.63
N LYS A 134 -41.25 -5.15 -27.47
CA LYS A 134 -41.47 -4.50 -26.18
C LYS A 134 -42.95 -4.41 -25.85
N GLU A 135 -43.32 -4.72 -24.61
CA GLU A 135 -44.68 -4.51 -24.09
C GLU A 135 -44.80 -3.16 -23.35
N VAL A 136 -43.71 -2.68 -22.71
CA VAL A 136 -43.63 -1.35 -22.05
C VAL A 136 -42.34 -0.62 -22.40
N SER A 137 -42.28 0.69 -22.12
CA SER A 137 -41.17 1.57 -22.53
C SER A 137 -39.80 1.18 -21.98
N PHE A 138 -39.75 0.56 -20.79
CA PHE A 138 -38.53 0.21 -20.06
C PHE A 138 -38.02 -1.22 -20.32
N ASP A 139 -38.78 -2.05 -21.05
CA ASP A 139 -38.27 -3.32 -21.63
C ASP A 139 -37.11 -3.02 -22.59
N VAL A 140 -36.26 -4.01 -22.88
CA VAL A 140 -35.27 -3.94 -23.99
C VAL A 140 -35.43 -5.13 -24.94
N THR A 141 -34.98 -4.97 -26.18
CA THR A 141 -34.85 -6.13 -27.08
C THR A 141 -33.49 -6.82 -26.88
N PRO A 142 -33.33 -8.11 -27.24
CA PRO A 142 -32.04 -8.79 -27.22
C PRO A 142 -30.96 -8.05 -28.02
N GLU A 143 -31.33 -7.45 -29.16
CA GLU A 143 -30.44 -6.61 -29.97
C GLU A 143 -30.00 -5.33 -29.23
N GLN A 144 -30.93 -4.66 -28.54
CA GLN A 144 -30.60 -3.47 -27.73
C GLN A 144 -29.69 -3.83 -26.56
N LEU A 145 -29.98 -4.93 -25.85
CA LEU A 145 -29.10 -5.43 -24.79
C LEU A 145 -27.72 -5.79 -25.34
N GLU A 146 -27.62 -6.51 -26.46
CA GLU A 146 -26.31 -6.84 -27.04
C GLU A 146 -25.53 -5.58 -27.45
N ASN A 147 -26.21 -4.58 -28.01
CA ASN A 147 -25.60 -3.29 -28.34
C ASN A 147 -25.14 -2.51 -27.09
N HIS A 148 -25.84 -2.64 -25.96
CA HIS A 148 -25.40 -2.11 -24.67
C HIS A 148 -24.12 -2.83 -24.19
N LEU A 149 -24.05 -4.16 -24.26
CA LEU A 149 -22.84 -4.92 -23.88
C LEU A 149 -21.64 -4.60 -24.79
N LYS A 150 -21.87 -4.43 -26.10
CA LYS A 150 -20.86 -3.98 -27.06
C LYS A 150 -20.35 -2.57 -26.75
N ALA A 151 -21.24 -1.63 -26.38
CA ALA A 151 -20.86 -0.25 -26.04
C ALA A 151 -20.00 -0.19 -24.77
N ILE A 152 -20.35 -0.98 -23.75
CA ILE A 152 -19.57 -1.15 -22.51
C ILE A 152 -18.14 -1.63 -22.83
N GLN A 153 -17.98 -2.67 -23.67
CA GLN A 153 -16.65 -3.13 -24.10
C GLN A 153 -15.91 -2.10 -24.95
N ALA A 154 -16.58 -1.46 -25.91
CA ALA A 154 -15.95 -0.51 -26.85
C ALA A 154 -15.43 0.75 -26.15
N GLN A 155 -16.08 1.20 -25.07
CA GLN A 155 -15.64 2.32 -24.23
C GLN A 155 -14.66 1.91 -23.12
N GLY A 156 -14.30 0.63 -23.03
CA GLY A 156 -13.33 0.12 -22.05
C GLY A 156 -13.82 0.15 -20.60
N LEU A 157 -15.13 -0.01 -20.38
CA LEU A 157 -15.67 -0.18 -19.02
C LEU A 157 -15.36 -1.59 -18.51
N THR A 158 -15.16 -1.73 -17.19
CA THR A 158 -14.95 -3.03 -16.53
C THR A 158 -16.24 -3.47 -15.82
N PRO A 159 -16.93 -4.51 -16.30
CA PRO A 159 -18.01 -5.16 -15.55
C PRO A 159 -17.54 -5.70 -14.20
N VAL A 160 -18.25 -5.36 -13.12
CA VAL A 160 -17.97 -5.79 -11.74
C VAL A 160 -19.20 -6.46 -11.11
N SER A 161 -19.00 -7.34 -10.13
CA SER A 161 -20.10 -7.98 -9.39
C SER A 161 -20.60 -7.14 -8.22
N LEU A 162 -21.83 -7.41 -7.74
CA LEU A 162 -22.39 -6.71 -6.58
C LEU A 162 -21.58 -6.97 -5.30
N ASP A 163 -20.96 -8.14 -5.14
CA ASP A 163 -20.01 -8.41 -4.05
C ASP A 163 -18.83 -7.42 -4.08
N GLN A 164 -18.28 -7.11 -5.26
CA GLN A 164 -17.18 -6.14 -5.40
C GLN A 164 -17.66 -4.71 -5.10
N VAL A 165 -18.83 -4.31 -5.62
CA VAL A 165 -19.39 -2.97 -5.39
C VAL A 165 -19.70 -2.75 -3.91
N VAL A 166 -20.33 -3.72 -3.23
CA VAL A 166 -20.62 -3.64 -1.78
C VAL A 166 -19.34 -3.68 -0.96
N GLN A 167 -18.32 -4.44 -1.36
CA GLN A 167 -17.01 -4.41 -0.72
C GLN A 167 -16.35 -3.03 -0.84
N HIS A 168 -16.33 -2.44 -2.04
CA HIS A 168 -15.84 -1.09 -2.29
C HIS A 168 -16.55 -0.05 -1.41
N LEU A 169 -17.89 0.03 -1.52
CA LEU A 169 -18.72 0.98 -0.76
C LEU A 169 -18.56 0.84 0.76
N ARG A 170 -18.24 -0.36 1.27
CA ARG A 170 -18.06 -0.61 2.70
C ARG A 170 -16.64 -0.33 3.23
N THR A 171 -15.61 -0.27 2.38
CA THR A 171 -14.21 -0.36 2.82
C THR A 171 -13.21 0.54 2.10
N GLY A 172 -13.64 1.30 1.09
CA GLY A 172 -12.74 2.12 0.27
C GLY A 172 -11.74 1.32 -0.58
N LEU A 173 -11.87 0.00 -0.63
CA LEU A 173 -11.07 -0.85 -1.53
C LEU A 173 -11.38 -0.48 -2.99
N PRO A 174 -10.37 -0.33 -3.86
CA PRO A 174 -10.56 0.15 -5.23
C PRO A 174 -11.38 -0.85 -6.06
N LEU A 175 -12.17 -0.33 -6.99
CA LEU A 175 -12.68 -1.12 -8.11
C LEU A 175 -11.68 -1.04 -9.29
N PRO A 176 -11.76 -1.96 -10.26
CA PRO A 176 -11.08 -1.80 -11.56
C PRO A 176 -11.46 -0.49 -12.25
N GLU A 177 -10.67 -0.07 -13.24
CA GLU A 177 -10.94 1.15 -14.00
C GLU A 177 -12.31 1.10 -14.71
N LYS A 178 -12.98 2.27 -14.76
CA LYS A 178 -14.32 2.45 -15.33
C LYS A 178 -15.33 1.34 -14.93
N PRO A 179 -15.62 1.12 -13.64
CA PRO A 179 -16.43 -0.01 -13.20
C PRO A 179 -17.91 0.18 -13.56
N ILE A 180 -18.61 -0.91 -13.86
CA ILE A 180 -20.07 -0.92 -14.09
C ILE A 180 -20.72 -2.22 -13.61
N LEU A 181 -21.91 -2.13 -13.04
CA LEU A 181 -22.73 -3.30 -12.64
C LEU A 181 -24.04 -3.33 -13.44
N LEU A 182 -24.46 -4.52 -13.87
CA LEU A 182 -25.73 -4.76 -14.54
C LEU A 182 -26.70 -5.49 -13.58
N THR A 183 -27.96 -5.06 -13.53
CA THR A 183 -29.01 -5.60 -12.65
C THR A 183 -30.31 -5.80 -13.43
N PHE A 184 -30.99 -6.91 -13.19
CA PHE A 184 -32.19 -7.35 -13.87
C PHE A 184 -33.26 -7.73 -12.85
N ASP A 185 -34.39 -7.04 -12.86
CA ASP A 185 -35.42 -7.19 -11.84
C ASP A 185 -36.64 -8.01 -12.33
N ASP A 186 -37.47 -8.46 -11.38
CA ASP A 186 -38.68 -9.29 -11.52
C ASP A 186 -38.54 -10.76 -11.98
N GLY A 187 -37.36 -11.27 -12.34
CA GLY A 187 -37.19 -12.68 -12.73
C GLY A 187 -37.96 -13.14 -14.00
N TYR A 188 -38.19 -12.25 -14.97
CA TYR A 188 -38.90 -12.58 -16.22
C TYR A 188 -38.19 -13.67 -17.04
N VAL A 189 -38.91 -14.45 -17.86
CA VAL A 189 -38.31 -15.54 -18.64
C VAL A 189 -37.22 -15.06 -19.62
N GLY A 190 -37.30 -13.82 -20.11
CA GLY A 190 -36.27 -13.18 -20.93
C GLY A 190 -34.91 -13.07 -20.24
N HIS A 191 -34.87 -13.13 -18.91
CA HIS A 191 -33.64 -13.21 -18.11
C HIS A 191 -32.84 -14.47 -18.45
N PHE A 192 -33.50 -15.63 -18.51
CA PHE A 192 -32.86 -16.91 -18.82
C PHE A 192 -32.69 -17.11 -20.33
N GLU A 193 -33.70 -16.75 -21.13
CA GLU A 193 -33.69 -17.05 -22.57
C GLU A 193 -32.86 -16.06 -23.41
N GLN A 194 -32.70 -14.81 -22.96
CA GLN A 194 -32.06 -13.74 -23.74
C GLN A 194 -30.88 -13.10 -23.00
N ALA A 195 -31.07 -12.65 -21.75
CA ALA A 195 -30.05 -11.90 -21.03
C ALA A 195 -28.86 -12.79 -20.61
N TYR A 196 -29.11 -13.90 -19.94
CA TYR A 196 -28.08 -14.81 -19.42
C TYR A 196 -27.13 -15.37 -20.52
N PRO A 197 -27.61 -15.83 -21.69
CA PRO A 197 -26.73 -16.22 -22.81
C PRO A 197 -25.81 -15.09 -23.29
N LEU A 198 -26.33 -13.86 -23.39
CA LEU A 198 -25.53 -12.70 -23.79
C LEU A 198 -24.50 -12.32 -22.72
N LEU A 199 -24.89 -12.28 -21.44
CA LEU A 199 -23.97 -12.01 -20.32
C LEU A 199 -22.81 -13.02 -20.29
N LYS A 200 -23.08 -14.31 -20.54
CA LYS A 200 -22.03 -15.34 -20.69
C LYS A 200 -21.15 -15.10 -21.93
N GLN A 201 -21.74 -14.78 -23.09
CA GLN A 201 -21.00 -14.50 -24.33
C GLN A 201 -20.03 -13.32 -24.16
N TYR A 202 -20.44 -12.28 -23.44
CA TYR A 202 -19.66 -11.06 -23.19
C TYR A 202 -18.85 -11.10 -21.86
N GLN A 203 -18.92 -12.20 -21.12
CA GLN A 203 -18.27 -12.41 -19.80
C GLN A 203 -18.57 -11.31 -18.78
N MET A 204 -19.82 -10.84 -18.73
CA MET A 204 -20.25 -9.77 -17.82
C MET A 204 -21.01 -10.34 -16.62
N PRO A 205 -20.56 -10.08 -15.37
CA PRO A 205 -21.35 -10.40 -14.19
C PRO A 205 -22.61 -9.52 -14.08
N ALA A 206 -23.65 -10.07 -13.46
CA ALA A 206 -24.93 -9.38 -13.27
C ALA A 206 -25.66 -9.82 -12.00
N VAL A 207 -26.57 -8.97 -11.53
CA VAL A 207 -27.55 -9.30 -10.48
C VAL A 207 -28.89 -9.65 -11.12
N PHE A 208 -29.55 -10.69 -10.62
CA PHE A 208 -30.94 -10.99 -10.92
C PHE A 208 -31.76 -10.89 -9.63
N SER A 209 -32.63 -9.86 -9.54
CA SER A 209 -33.53 -9.65 -8.41
C SER A 209 -34.83 -10.42 -8.64
N VAL A 210 -35.14 -11.38 -7.79
CA VAL A 210 -36.25 -12.32 -7.98
C VAL A 210 -37.18 -12.39 -6.76
N PHE A 211 -38.47 -12.58 -6.99
CA PHE A 211 -39.47 -12.76 -5.93
C PHE A 211 -40.18 -14.13 -6.05
N PRO A 212 -40.08 -15.01 -5.04
CA PRO A 212 -40.44 -16.42 -5.17
C PRO A 212 -41.92 -16.68 -5.44
N GLY A 213 -42.85 -15.81 -5.02
CA GLY A 213 -44.28 -16.01 -5.28
C GLY A 213 -44.61 -16.09 -6.78
N LYS A 214 -43.90 -15.32 -7.62
CA LYS A 214 -44.02 -15.40 -9.08
C LYS A 214 -43.50 -16.75 -9.62
N LEU A 215 -42.35 -17.22 -9.13
CA LEU A 215 -41.78 -18.53 -9.51
C LEU A 215 -42.65 -19.71 -9.03
N ASN A 216 -43.39 -19.54 -7.93
CA ASN A 216 -44.38 -20.50 -7.44
C ASN A 216 -45.71 -20.47 -8.23
N GLY A 217 -45.90 -19.50 -9.14
CA GLY A 217 -47.14 -19.31 -9.90
C GLY A 217 -48.26 -18.59 -9.14
N GLU A 218 -47.95 -17.95 -8.02
CA GLU A 218 -48.91 -17.20 -7.18
C GLU A 218 -49.30 -15.86 -7.82
N ILE A 219 -48.43 -15.31 -8.68
CA ILE A 219 -48.61 -14.04 -9.39
C ILE A 219 -48.80 -14.30 -10.89
N VAL A 220 -49.87 -13.73 -11.45
CA VAL A 220 -50.24 -13.88 -12.87
C VAL A 220 -49.80 -12.66 -13.68
N GLY A 221 -49.11 -12.88 -14.80
CA GLY A 221 -48.57 -11.82 -15.66
C GLY A 221 -47.73 -12.41 -16.79
N ARG A 222 -46.64 -11.72 -17.17
CA ARG A 222 -45.63 -12.26 -18.09
C ARG A 222 -44.94 -13.50 -17.50
N SER A 223 -44.45 -14.36 -18.39
CA SER A 223 -43.66 -15.54 -18.05
C SER A 223 -42.46 -15.22 -17.15
N THR A 224 -42.20 -16.10 -16.19
CA THR A 224 -41.10 -16.06 -15.23
C THR A 224 -40.08 -17.15 -15.55
N VAL A 225 -38.84 -17.00 -15.06
CA VAL A 225 -37.91 -18.14 -14.99
C VAL A 225 -38.48 -19.24 -14.07
N THR A 226 -38.21 -20.51 -14.36
CA THR A 226 -38.54 -21.62 -13.43
C THR A 226 -37.50 -21.73 -12.32
N TRP A 227 -37.82 -22.49 -11.27
CA TRP A 227 -36.86 -22.79 -10.20
C TRP A 227 -35.61 -23.54 -10.72
N GLU A 228 -35.73 -24.35 -11.76
CA GLU A 228 -34.61 -25.05 -12.41
C GLU A 228 -33.72 -24.08 -13.20
N GLN A 229 -34.34 -23.16 -13.96
CA GLN A 229 -33.62 -22.10 -14.69
C GLN A 229 -32.88 -21.17 -13.73
N LEU A 230 -33.52 -20.77 -12.62
CA LEU A 230 -32.87 -19.97 -11.58
C LEU A 230 -31.71 -20.72 -10.90
N LYS A 231 -31.84 -22.03 -10.68
CA LYS A 231 -30.75 -22.88 -10.17
C LYS A 231 -29.57 -22.99 -11.14
N GLU A 232 -29.83 -23.06 -12.44
CA GLU A 232 -28.77 -23.04 -13.47
C GLU A 232 -28.04 -21.69 -13.50
N MET A 233 -28.79 -20.58 -13.45
CA MET A 233 -28.22 -19.23 -13.38
C MET A 233 -27.40 -19.03 -12.09
N ALA A 234 -27.94 -19.40 -10.93
CA ALA A 234 -27.30 -19.25 -9.62
C ALA A 234 -26.02 -20.12 -9.44
N ALA A 235 -25.81 -21.12 -10.29
CA ALA A 235 -24.59 -21.94 -10.31
C ALA A 235 -23.45 -21.32 -11.15
N ASP A 236 -23.71 -20.27 -11.92
CA ASP A 236 -22.71 -19.58 -12.74
C ASP A 236 -22.02 -18.47 -11.93
N PRO A 237 -20.67 -18.43 -11.87
CA PRO A 237 -19.93 -17.43 -11.08
C PRO A 237 -20.07 -15.98 -11.58
N LEU A 238 -20.64 -15.75 -12.77
CA LEU A 238 -21.02 -14.40 -13.22
C LEU A 238 -22.27 -13.87 -12.50
N ILE A 239 -23.09 -14.74 -11.91
CA ILE A 239 -24.46 -14.41 -11.52
C ILE A 239 -24.61 -14.25 -10.00
N THR A 240 -25.18 -13.12 -9.59
CA THR A 240 -25.62 -12.88 -8.20
C THR A 240 -27.15 -12.91 -8.15
N ILE A 241 -27.73 -13.75 -7.29
CA ILE A 241 -29.18 -13.71 -7.03
C ILE A 241 -29.47 -12.77 -5.85
N ALA A 242 -30.40 -11.84 -6.05
CA ALA A 242 -30.93 -10.94 -5.02
C ALA A 242 -32.42 -11.24 -4.78
N SER A 243 -32.89 -10.97 -3.56
CA SER A 243 -34.30 -11.11 -3.18
C SER A 243 -35.07 -9.82 -3.48
N HIS A 244 -36.26 -9.93 -4.04
CA HIS A 244 -37.07 -8.79 -4.48
C HIS A 244 -38.46 -8.78 -3.81
N SER A 245 -38.51 -9.04 -2.50
CA SER A 245 -39.71 -9.41 -1.71
C SER A 245 -40.30 -10.78 -2.06
N VAL A 246 -41.46 -11.18 -1.51
CA VAL A 246 -42.16 -12.45 -1.83
C VAL A 246 -43.13 -12.25 -3.01
N THR A 247 -43.95 -11.20 -2.96
CA THR A 247 -45.07 -10.96 -3.89
C THR A 247 -44.91 -9.74 -4.79
N HIS A 248 -43.84 -8.96 -4.62
CA HIS A 248 -43.65 -7.63 -5.23
C HIS A 248 -44.81 -6.66 -4.92
N PRO A 249 -45.01 -6.30 -3.63
CA PRO A 249 -46.02 -5.32 -3.23
C PRO A 249 -45.67 -3.94 -3.80
N PRO A 250 -46.63 -3.15 -4.31
CA PRO A 250 -46.33 -1.87 -4.97
C PRO A 250 -45.61 -0.84 -4.10
N ASN A 251 -45.70 -0.94 -2.78
CA ASN A 251 -44.98 -0.08 -1.84
C ASN A 251 -44.85 -0.76 -0.46
N LEU A 252 -43.62 -1.13 -0.07
CA LEU A 252 -43.34 -1.79 1.22
C LEU A 252 -43.69 -0.93 2.44
N THR A 253 -43.59 0.41 2.33
CA THR A 253 -43.86 1.33 3.46
C THR A 253 -45.33 1.32 3.92
N GLN A 254 -46.25 0.84 3.06
CA GLN A 254 -47.68 0.80 3.34
C GLN A 254 -48.16 -0.51 4.01
N LEU A 255 -47.27 -1.51 4.14
CA LEU A 255 -47.61 -2.81 4.73
C LEU A 255 -47.66 -2.77 6.26
N SER A 256 -48.39 -3.70 6.88
CA SER A 256 -48.28 -3.96 8.32
C SER A 256 -46.87 -4.49 8.67
N ASP A 257 -46.47 -4.47 9.94
CA ASP A 257 -45.17 -5.01 10.36
C ASP A 257 -45.05 -6.52 10.11
N GLU A 258 -46.16 -7.26 10.24
CA GLU A 258 -46.23 -8.70 9.97
C GLU A 258 -46.12 -9.00 8.46
N ASP A 259 -46.82 -8.22 7.62
CA ASP A 259 -46.74 -8.34 6.17
C ASP A 259 -45.36 -7.92 5.64
N LEU A 260 -44.80 -6.82 6.14
CA LEU A 260 -43.45 -6.35 5.79
C LEU A 260 -42.39 -7.38 6.18
N TRP A 261 -42.47 -7.93 7.38
CA TRP A 261 -41.54 -8.97 7.82
C TRP A 261 -41.65 -10.23 6.96
N ARG A 262 -42.86 -10.67 6.61
CA ARG A 262 -43.09 -11.80 5.70
C ARG A 262 -42.50 -11.54 4.32
N GLU A 263 -42.79 -10.38 3.71
CA GLU A 263 -42.30 -10.00 2.39
C GLU A 263 -40.75 -9.96 2.33
N VAL A 264 -40.09 -9.56 3.40
CA VAL A 264 -38.63 -9.49 3.47
C VAL A 264 -37.99 -10.83 3.87
N ALA A 265 -38.36 -11.39 5.02
CA ALA A 265 -37.68 -12.54 5.60
C ALA A 265 -38.07 -13.88 4.93
N ASP A 266 -39.34 -14.08 4.56
CA ASP A 266 -39.74 -15.34 3.92
C ASP A 266 -39.26 -15.41 2.46
N SER A 267 -39.05 -14.25 1.80
CA SER A 267 -38.41 -14.22 0.47
C SER A 267 -37.00 -14.78 0.53
N LYS A 268 -36.21 -14.31 1.52
CA LYS A 268 -34.89 -14.86 1.80
C LYS A 268 -34.94 -16.36 2.06
N ALA A 269 -35.78 -16.78 3.02
CA ALA A 269 -35.86 -18.18 3.44
C ALA A 269 -36.27 -19.12 2.29
N GLN A 270 -37.21 -18.70 1.43
CA GLN A 270 -37.61 -19.48 0.25
C GLN A 270 -36.50 -19.59 -0.79
N LEU A 271 -35.82 -18.49 -1.11
CA LEU A 271 -34.71 -18.47 -2.08
C LEU A 271 -33.50 -19.28 -1.55
N GLU A 272 -33.12 -19.11 -0.28
CA GLU A 272 -32.04 -19.89 0.34
C GLU A 272 -32.37 -21.38 0.40
N ALA A 273 -33.61 -21.76 0.73
CA ALA A 273 -34.04 -23.16 0.78
C ALA A 273 -34.13 -23.82 -0.61
N GLN A 274 -34.48 -23.07 -1.66
CA GLN A 274 -34.53 -23.59 -3.03
C GLN A 274 -33.15 -23.66 -3.68
N LEU A 275 -32.30 -22.64 -3.50
CA LEU A 275 -31.01 -22.53 -4.19
C LEU A 275 -29.85 -23.18 -3.41
N GLY A 276 -30.00 -23.41 -2.09
CA GLY A 276 -28.95 -24.01 -1.26
C GLY A 276 -27.76 -23.09 -0.99
N MET A 277 -27.91 -21.78 -1.23
CA MET A 277 -26.89 -20.75 -1.08
C MET A 277 -27.45 -19.54 -0.30
N PRO A 278 -26.62 -18.77 0.43
CA PRO A 278 -27.08 -17.60 1.18
C PRO A 278 -27.43 -16.43 0.25
N ILE A 279 -28.57 -15.78 0.50
CA ILE A 279 -29.01 -14.60 -0.24
C ILE A 279 -28.61 -13.34 0.52
N LYS A 280 -27.53 -12.72 0.04
CA LYS A 280 -26.87 -11.58 0.66
C LYS A 280 -27.61 -10.25 0.47
N TYR A 281 -28.36 -10.11 -0.62
CA TYR A 281 -28.81 -8.81 -1.14
C TYR A 281 -30.31 -8.74 -1.37
N PHE A 282 -30.88 -7.56 -1.13
CA PHE A 282 -32.29 -7.23 -1.36
C PHE A 282 -32.42 -6.14 -2.42
N THR A 283 -33.54 -6.09 -3.13
CA THR A 283 -33.90 -5.02 -4.06
C THR A 283 -35.30 -4.54 -3.72
N TYR A 284 -35.51 -3.23 -3.50
CA TYR A 284 -36.83 -2.70 -3.13
C TYR A 284 -37.78 -2.67 -4.33
N PRO A 285 -38.97 -3.31 -4.25
CA PRO A 285 -40.07 -3.11 -5.20
C PRO A 285 -40.35 -1.62 -5.39
N ALA A 286 -40.33 -1.16 -6.65
CA ALA A 286 -40.48 0.25 -7.05
C ALA A 286 -39.56 1.26 -6.31
N GLY A 287 -38.45 0.81 -5.72
CA GLY A 287 -37.52 1.66 -4.94
C GLY A 287 -38.08 2.21 -3.63
N HIS A 288 -39.25 1.75 -3.16
CA HIS A 288 -39.91 2.32 -2.00
C HIS A 288 -39.43 1.73 -0.66
N TYR A 289 -38.79 2.58 0.15
CA TYR A 289 -38.35 2.27 1.52
C TYR A 289 -38.61 3.43 2.48
N ASP A 290 -38.56 3.12 3.78
CA ASP A 290 -38.49 4.04 4.91
C ASP A 290 -37.57 3.42 6.00
N GLU A 291 -37.39 4.07 7.15
CA GLU A 291 -36.57 3.57 8.27
C GLU A 291 -37.04 2.20 8.80
N ARG A 292 -38.34 1.90 8.71
CA ARG A 292 -38.94 0.63 9.16
C ARG A 292 -38.68 -0.49 8.16
N VAL A 293 -38.75 -0.19 6.86
CA VAL A 293 -38.41 -1.12 5.76
C VAL A 293 -36.92 -1.41 5.74
N THR A 294 -36.03 -0.42 5.91
CA THR A 294 -34.59 -0.68 5.99
C THR A 294 -34.21 -1.43 7.28
N ALA A 295 -34.88 -1.15 8.40
CA ALA A 295 -34.73 -1.93 9.63
C ALA A 295 -35.18 -3.40 9.48
N ALA A 296 -36.25 -3.68 8.73
CA ALA A 296 -36.67 -5.06 8.43
C ALA A 296 -35.65 -5.80 7.56
N VAL A 297 -35.13 -5.16 6.51
CA VAL A 297 -34.04 -5.70 5.66
C VAL A 297 -32.75 -5.93 6.46
N SER A 298 -32.42 -5.02 7.39
CA SER A 298 -31.31 -5.23 8.33
C SER A 298 -31.51 -6.44 9.24
N GLN A 299 -32.69 -6.58 9.84
CA GLN A 299 -33.02 -7.67 10.76
C GLN A 299 -33.11 -9.04 10.09
N ALA A 300 -33.50 -9.10 8.80
CA ALA A 300 -33.40 -10.30 7.96
C ALA A 300 -31.95 -10.61 7.52
N GLY A 301 -30.96 -9.83 7.96
CA GLY A 301 -29.53 -10.10 7.77
C GLY A 301 -29.06 -9.98 6.31
N TYR A 302 -29.68 -9.09 5.53
CA TYR A 302 -29.10 -8.69 4.23
C TYR A 302 -27.90 -7.76 4.45
N LEU A 303 -26.88 -7.89 3.61
CA LEU A 303 -25.61 -7.15 3.73
C LEU A 303 -25.66 -5.77 3.06
N ALA A 304 -26.51 -5.63 2.05
CA ALA A 304 -26.77 -4.40 1.31
C ALA A 304 -28.11 -4.53 0.58
N ALA A 305 -28.68 -3.40 0.14
CA ALA A 305 -29.90 -3.39 -0.68
C ALA A 305 -29.87 -2.34 -1.78
N LEU A 306 -30.46 -2.68 -2.93
CA LEU A 306 -30.58 -1.87 -4.13
C LEU A 306 -31.93 -1.14 -4.17
N THR A 307 -31.92 0.13 -4.56
CA THR A 307 -33.12 0.95 -4.75
C THR A 307 -33.21 1.54 -6.17
N MET A 308 -34.16 2.44 -6.42
CA MET A 308 -34.28 3.25 -7.62
C MET A 308 -35.04 4.56 -7.31
N ARG A 309 -34.96 5.53 -8.22
CA ARG A 309 -35.73 6.78 -8.19
C ARG A 309 -36.27 7.12 -9.58
N GLU A 310 -37.41 7.80 -9.64
CA GLU A 310 -37.99 8.27 -10.90
C GLU A 310 -37.23 9.49 -11.48
N GLU A 311 -36.61 10.29 -10.61
CA GLU A 311 -35.83 11.48 -10.98
C GLU A 311 -34.53 11.55 -10.16
N ASN A 312 -33.50 12.18 -10.73
CA ASN A 312 -32.20 12.42 -10.08
C ASN A 312 -31.51 11.14 -9.59
N GLU A 313 -31.49 10.12 -10.46
CA GLU A 313 -30.72 8.87 -10.33
C GLU A 313 -29.23 9.14 -10.03
N GLN A 314 -28.57 8.27 -9.27
CA GLN A 314 -27.24 8.56 -8.70
C GLN A 314 -26.27 7.37 -8.80
N PHE A 315 -24.97 7.68 -8.83
CA PHE A 315 -23.91 6.69 -8.74
C PHE A 315 -23.87 6.05 -7.36
N ALA A 316 -23.41 4.80 -7.28
CA ALA A 316 -23.50 4.01 -6.05
C ALA A 316 -22.82 4.65 -4.82
N GLY A 317 -21.73 5.43 -5.01
CA GLY A 317 -21.06 6.17 -3.93
C GLY A 317 -21.85 7.36 -3.37
N ALA A 318 -22.75 7.95 -4.14
CA ALA A 318 -23.61 9.06 -3.71
C ALA A 318 -24.84 8.59 -2.90
N SER A 319 -25.11 7.29 -2.87
CA SER A 319 -26.19 6.68 -2.07
C SER A 319 -26.09 7.06 -0.59
N GLU A 320 -27.22 7.13 0.10
CA GLU A 320 -27.25 7.42 1.54
C GLU A 320 -26.47 6.36 2.36
N SER A 321 -26.80 5.08 2.13
CA SER A 321 -26.24 3.93 2.86
C SER A 321 -26.09 2.67 1.99
N LEU A 322 -25.41 1.65 2.50
CA LEU A 322 -25.36 0.29 1.93
C LEU A 322 -26.74 -0.38 1.85
N LEU A 323 -27.73 0.08 2.63
CA LEU A 323 -29.11 -0.41 2.58
C LEU A 323 -29.98 0.37 1.57
N THR A 324 -29.42 1.31 0.82
CA THR A 324 -30.19 2.21 -0.06
C THR A 324 -29.37 2.56 -1.31
N ILE A 325 -28.72 1.56 -1.91
CA ILE A 325 -27.77 1.77 -3.02
C ILE A 325 -28.56 2.16 -4.29
N GLU A 326 -28.29 3.36 -4.80
CA GLU A 326 -28.96 3.94 -5.97
C GLU A 326 -28.56 3.27 -7.28
N ARG A 327 -29.45 3.35 -8.28
CA ARG A 327 -29.31 2.77 -9.62
C ARG A 327 -29.84 3.72 -10.69
N PHE A 328 -29.43 3.46 -11.94
CA PHE A 328 -29.92 4.13 -13.14
C PHE A 328 -30.75 3.17 -14.00
N GLY A 329 -31.87 3.62 -14.56
CA GLY A 329 -32.60 2.91 -15.61
C GLY A 329 -31.77 2.76 -16.88
N GLN A 330 -31.90 1.62 -17.56
CA GLN A 330 -31.09 1.27 -18.75
C GLN A 330 -31.09 2.33 -19.88
N SER A 331 -32.12 3.17 -19.97
CA SER A 331 -32.21 4.29 -20.92
C SER A 331 -31.12 5.34 -20.75
N ASN A 332 -30.49 5.43 -19.57
CA ASN A 332 -29.42 6.39 -19.29
C ASN A 332 -28.00 5.83 -19.56
N LEU A 333 -27.86 4.56 -19.95
CA LEU A 333 -26.55 3.90 -20.12
C LEU A 333 -25.57 4.69 -20.97
N GLU A 334 -25.99 5.19 -22.14
CA GLU A 334 -25.13 5.91 -23.09
C GLU A 334 -24.47 7.15 -22.44
N GLN A 335 -25.20 7.84 -21.56
CA GLN A 335 -24.69 9.01 -20.82
C GLN A 335 -23.72 8.62 -19.68
N LEU A 336 -23.77 7.38 -19.19
CA LEU A 336 -22.96 6.90 -18.07
C LEU A 336 -21.59 6.36 -18.51
N LEU A 337 -21.44 5.95 -19.78
CA LEU A 337 -20.21 5.32 -20.29
C LEU A 337 -18.95 6.19 -20.08
N ASP A 338 -19.06 7.49 -20.33
CA ASP A 338 -17.95 8.45 -20.16
C ASP A 338 -17.80 8.96 -18.72
N GLN A 339 -18.73 8.62 -17.82
CA GLN A 339 -18.74 9.07 -16.42
C GLN A 339 -18.19 8.03 -15.43
N ALA A 340 -18.23 6.75 -15.80
CA ALA A 340 -17.81 5.61 -14.97
C ALA A 340 -16.36 5.77 -14.45
N TRP A 341 -16.19 5.80 -13.13
CA TRP A 341 -14.89 6.01 -12.47
C TRP A 341 -14.83 5.34 -11.10
N GLY A 342 -13.84 4.48 -10.87
CA GLY A 342 -13.72 3.64 -9.67
C GLY A 342 -13.09 4.30 -8.44
N GLY A 343 -12.93 5.63 -8.46
CA GLY A 343 -12.10 6.37 -7.50
C GLY A 343 -10.63 6.42 -7.90
N ALA A 344 -9.77 6.88 -7.00
CA ALA A 344 -8.32 6.88 -7.23
C ALA A 344 -7.75 5.45 -7.15
N SER A 345 -6.93 5.08 -8.13
CA SER A 345 -6.38 3.73 -8.27
C SER A 345 -5.39 3.40 -7.14
N ARG A 346 -5.86 2.74 -6.07
CA ARG A 346 -4.94 2.12 -5.10
C ARG A 346 -4.18 0.98 -5.80
N PRO A 347 -2.84 0.96 -5.74
CA PRO A 347 -2.02 0.01 -6.47
C PRO A 347 -2.13 -1.41 -5.88
N GLN A 348 -1.99 -2.43 -6.72
CA GLN A 348 -2.28 -3.82 -6.35
C GLN A 348 -1.17 -4.41 -5.46
N ARG A 349 -1.53 -5.00 -4.30
CA ARG A 349 -0.54 -5.59 -3.36
C ARG A 349 0.31 -6.65 -4.05
N LEU A 350 1.60 -6.38 -4.21
CA LEU A 350 2.55 -7.30 -4.83
C LEU A 350 3.02 -8.39 -3.86
N ALA A 351 3.64 -9.44 -4.41
CA ALA A 351 4.34 -10.44 -3.62
C ALA A 351 5.55 -9.79 -2.89
N ALA A 352 5.74 -10.12 -1.61
CA ALA A 352 6.75 -9.49 -0.76
C ALA A 352 8.16 -9.53 -1.38
N GLY A 353 8.81 -8.37 -1.46
CA GLY A 353 10.12 -8.19 -2.12
C GLY A 353 10.06 -7.99 -3.64
N THR A 354 8.86 -7.86 -4.23
CA THR A 354 8.66 -7.35 -5.59
C THR A 354 8.43 -5.85 -5.54
N PHE A 355 8.92 -5.11 -6.54
CA PHE A 355 8.83 -3.66 -6.61
C PHE A 355 8.19 -3.21 -7.92
N ASP A 356 7.43 -2.13 -7.86
CA ASP A 356 6.87 -1.45 -9.03
C ASP A 356 7.45 -0.02 -9.09
N PHE A 357 8.41 0.16 -9.98
CA PHE A 357 8.97 1.46 -10.34
C PHE A 357 8.38 1.99 -11.66
N SER A 358 7.39 1.28 -12.23
CA SER A 358 6.71 1.63 -13.49
C SER A 358 5.47 2.49 -13.29
N ALA A 359 4.97 2.58 -12.05
CA ALA A 359 3.90 3.47 -11.65
C ALA A 359 4.16 4.95 -11.99
N PRO A 360 3.13 5.72 -12.38
CA PRO A 360 3.22 7.18 -12.48
C PRO A 360 3.54 7.81 -11.12
N ILE A 361 4.16 8.99 -11.12
CA ILE A 361 4.44 9.72 -9.88
C ILE A 361 3.23 10.60 -9.51
N GLU A 362 2.52 10.19 -8.46
CA GLU A 362 1.30 10.82 -7.98
C GLU A 362 1.44 11.32 -6.53
N ALA A 363 0.94 12.53 -6.28
CA ALA A 363 0.87 13.12 -4.94
C ALA A 363 -0.53 12.95 -4.36
N SER A 364 -0.61 12.57 -3.08
CA SER A 364 -1.85 12.41 -2.34
C SER A 364 -1.73 12.99 -0.93
N GLU A 365 -2.87 13.37 -0.35
CA GLU A 365 -2.98 13.82 1.03
C GLU A 365 -3.85 12.84 1.81
N ILE A 366 -3.39 12.46 3.01
CA ILE A 366 -4.11 11.59 3.94
C ILE A 366 -4.36 12.38 5.21
N VAL A 367 -5.63 12.53 5.58
CA VAL A 367 -6.05 13.19 6.81
C VAL A 367 -6.68 12.12 7.72
N GLN A 368 -6.05 11.87 8.87
CA GLN A 368 -6.51 10.90 9.86
C GLN A 368 -6.18 11.40 11.26
N GLU A 369 -7.15 11.38 12.19
CA GLU A 369 -6.95 11.74 13.61
C GLU A 369 -6.21 13.08 13.79
N ASP A 370 -6.71 14.14 13.15
CA ASP A 370 -6.13 15.50 13.10
C ASP A 370 -4.70 15.59 12.52
N ASN A 371 -4.18 14.50 11.94
CA ASN A 371 -2.89 14.43 11.28
C ASN A 371 -3.03 14.45 9.76
N THR A 372 -2.55 15.52 9.13
CA THR A 372 -2.37 15.60 7.67
C THR A 372 -0.97 15.11 7.28
N LEU A 373 -0.92 14.08 6.45
CA LEU A 373 0.27 13.55 5.80
C LEU A 373 0.20 13.81 4.29
N VAL A 374 1.31 14.25 3.69
CA VAL A 374 1.44 14.36 2.23
C VAL A 374 2.40 13.29 1.75
N LEU A 375 1.92 12.44 0.85
CA LEU A 375 2.64 11.31 0.26
C LEU A 375 2.83 11.56 -1.23
N ILE A 376 3.98 11.17 -1.79
CA ILE A 376 4.19 11.10 -3.23
C ILE A 376 4.72 9.71 -3.55
N THR A 377 3.98 9.00 -4.40
CA THR A 377 4.13 7.57 -4.68
C THR A 377 4.54 7.35 -6.14
N GLY A 378 5.34 6.31 -6.41
CA GLY A 378 5.62 5.80 -7.75
C GLY A 378 6.96 6.23 -8.37
N GLY A 379 7.16 5.91 -9.64
CA GLY A 379 8.40 6.15 -10.38
C GLY A 379 9.62 5.36 -9.88
N HIS A 380 10.80 5.72 -10.37
CA HIS A 380 12.07 5.12 -9.95
C HIS A 380 12.68 5.87 -8.75
N PRO A 381 13.11 5.16 -7.70
CA PRO A 381 13.78 5.75 -6.55
C PRO A 381 15.27 6.00 -6.83
N VAL A 382 15.77 7.20 -6.49
CA VAL A 382 17.19 7.59 -6.61
C VAL A 382 17.59 8.56 -5.49
N THR A 383 18.89 8.80 -5.27
CA THR A 383 19.33 9.88 -4.38
C THR A 383 20.23 10.89 -5.08
N VAL A 384 20.09 12.17 -4.69
CA VAL A 384 21.05 13.22 -5.05
C VAL A 384 21.89 13.56 -3.83
N HIS A 385 23.22 13.57 -3.97
CA HIS A 385 24.14 14.16 -3.01
C HIS A 385 24.84 15.33 -3.70
N ALA A 386 24.55 16.55 -3.24
CA ALA A 386 24.99 17.80 -3.83
C ALA A 386 26.38 18.22 -3.32
N ASP A 387 26.98 19.22 -3.97
CA ASP A 387 28.29 19.79 -3.60
C ASP A 387 28.22 20.73 -2.37
N SER A 388 27.05 21.31 -2.15
CA SER A 388 26.71 22.19 -1.03
C SER A 388 25.29 21.90 -0.51
N ARG A 389 24.82 22.69 0.46
CA ARG A 389 23.44 22.65 0.95
C ARG A 389 22.55 23.55 0.09
N TYR A 390 21.42 23.01 -0.36
CA TYR A 390 20.41 23.71 -1.16
C TYR A 390 19.00 23.41 -0.64
N GLN A 391 18.02 24.21 -1.01
CA GLN A 391 16.61 23.85 -0.79
C GLN A 391 16.22 22.68 -1.71
N VAL A 392 15.33 21.80 -1.25
CA VAL A 392 14.93 20.61 -2.05
C VAL A 392 14.39 20.97 -3.44
N PRO A 393 13.56 22.03 -3.62
CA PRO A 393 13.20 22.53 -4.96
C PRO A 393 14.38 22.92 -5.85
N GLU A 394 15.45 23.52 -5.31
CA GLU A 394 16.65 23.92 -6.08
C GLU A 394 17.46 22.71 -6.56
N ILE A 395 17.39 21.60 -5.82
CA ILE A 395 18.00 20.33 -6.24
C ILE A 395 17.14 19.69 -7.32
N VAL A 396 15.81 19.60 -7.10
CA VAL A 396 14.85 19.07 -8.09
C VAL A 396 14.98 19.79 -9.43
N ALA A 397 15.02 21.13 -9.43
CA ALA A 397 15.13 21.95 -10.63
C ALA A 397 16.42 21.75 -11.46
N LYS A 398 17.45 21.10 -10.90
CA LYS A 398 18.71 20.75 -11.59
C LYS A 398 18.74 19.29 -12.07
N THR A 399 17.59 18.60 -12.05
CA THR A 399 17.49 17.16 -12.30
C THR A 399 16.22 16.80 -13.09
N ASN A 400 16.08 15.52 -13.44
CA ASN A 400 14.86 14.94 -14.02
C ASN A 400 13.89 14.38 -12.95
N ALA A 401 14.02 14.78 -11.68
CA ALA A 401 13.11 14.35 -10.62
C ALA A 401 11.76 15.08 -10.71
N ILE A 402 10.66 14.35 -10.48
CA ILE A 402 9.32 14.94 -10.33
C ILE A 402 9.03 15.23 -8.85
N ALA A 403 9.63 14.46 -7.93
CA ALA A 403 9.48 14.65 -6.50
C ALA A 403 10.80 14.45 -5.77
N ALA A 404 10.97 15.12 -4.63
CA ALA A 404 12.05 14.80 -3.69
C ALA A 404 11.69 15.20 -2.25
N VAL A 405 12.30 14.52 -1.29
CA VAL A 405 12.25 14.81 0.14
C VAL A 405 13.68 14.97 0.69
N ASP A 406 13.85 15.73 1.77
CA ASP A 406 15.12 15.79 2.52
C ASP A 406 15.63 14.39 2.89
N GLY A 407 16.93 14.17 2.72
CA GLY A 407 17.54 12.86 2.87
C GLY A 407 17.88 12.48 4.32
N GLY A 408 18.63 11.37 4.46
CA GLY A 408 19.06 10.86 5.76
C GLY A 408 19.80 11.86 6.67
N PHE A 409 19.82 11.52 7.96
CA PHE A 409 20.23 12.35 9.10
C PHE A 409 21.62 13.05 8.95
N PHE A 410 21.76 14.26 9.48
CA PHE A 410 22.92 15.15 9.25
C PHE A 410 23.85 15.33 10.46
N SER A 411 25.17 15.47 10.25
CA SER A 411 26.14 15.58 11.36
C SER A 411 26.08 16.94 12.05
N LEU A 412 25.55 16.96 13.27
CA LEU A 412 25.42 18.17 14.08
C LEU A 412 26.77 18.58 14.69
N LYS A 413 27.46 19.51 14.01
CA LYS A 413 28.44 20.38 14.68
C LYS A 413 28.36 21.84 14.25
N TYR A 414 28.22 22.10 12.94
CA TYR A 414 27.89 23.41 12.38
C TYR A 414 26.98 23.24 11.16
N LEU A 415 26.15 24.25 10.86
CA LEU A 415 25.13 24.18 9.80
C LEU A 415 25.72 24.19 8.38
N ASP A 416 26.99 24.55 8.25
CA ASP A 416 27.66 24.83 6.97
C ASP A 416 28.35 23.58 6.36
N SER A 417 28.01 22.39 6.87
CA SER A 417 28.68 21.12 6.55
C SER A 417 27.89 20.26 5.56
N ASN A 418 28.58 19.74 4.54
CA ASN A 418 28.11 18.70 3.62
C ASN A 418 28.31 17.25 4.18
N VAL A 419 28.67 17.11 5.46
CA VAL A 419 28.92 15.78 6.07
C VAL A 419 27.62 15.16 6.59
N MET A 420 27.25 14.03 5.99
CA MET A 420 26.15 13.16 6.39
C MET A 420 26.50 12.32 7.63
N ILE A 421 25.49 11.90 8.41
CA ILE A 421 25.68 10.87 9.43
C ILE A 421 25.63 9.49 8.75
N GLY A 422 26.77 8.80 8.76
CA GLY A 422 26.93 7.51 8.07
C GLY A 422 27.43 7.64 6.64
N PRO A 423 27.70 6.51 5.96
CA PRO A 423 28.13 6.50 4.57
C PRO A 423 27.00 6.88 3.62
N VAL A 424 27.36 7.50 2.50
CA VAL A 424 26.46 7.74 1.36
C VAL A 424 27.06 7.20 0.06
N LEU A 425 26.21 6.60 -0.76
CA LEU A 425 26.40 6.38 -2.18
C LEU A 425 25.21 7.05 -2.90
N SER A 426 25.45 7.77 -3.98
CA SER A 426 24.41 8.45 -4.75
C SER A 426 24.68 8.32 -6.25
N GLN A 427 23.62 8.07 -7.01
CA GLN A 427 23.67 7.90 -8.46
C GLN A 427 24.05 9.19 -9.21
N SER A 428 23.69 10.36 -8.67
CA SER A 428 24.09 11.67 -9.22
C SER A 428 25.60 11.89 -9.18
N SER A 429 26.22 11.77 -8.00
CA SER A 429 27.65 12.01 -7.80
C SER A 429 28.52 10.85 -8.25
N ARG A 430 27.94 9.63 -8.32
CA ARG A 430 28.61 8.34 -8.57
C ARG A 430 29.78 8.06 -7.61
N ARG A 431 29.79 8.72 -6.45
CA ARG A 431 30.86 8.64 -5.45
C ARG A 431 30.34 7.98 -4.17
N PHE A 432 31.16 7.09 -3.62
CA PHE A 432 30.99 6.59 -2.26
C PHE A 432 31.70 7.53 -1.28
N VAL A 433 30.94 8.12 -0.36
CA VAL A 433 31.43 8.97 0.73
C VAL A 433 31.34 8.16 2.02
N PRO A 434 32.47 7.75 2.65
CA PRO A 434 32.43 7.05 3.93
C PRO A 434 32.00 7.98 5.07
N GLY A 435 31.17 7.48 5.98
CA GLY A 435 30.80 8.19 7.20
C GLY A 435 31.97 8.24 8.19
N ASN A 436 31.95 9.22 9.10
CA ASN A 436 32.96 9.37 10.14
C ASN A 436 33.06 8.09 11.00
N GLY A 437 34.23 7.45 11.00
CA GLY A 437 34.48 6.21 11.74
C GLY A 437 34.29 6.29 13.26
N SER A 438 34.26 7.50 13.85
CA SER A 438 33.91 7.72 15.27
C SER A 438 32.41 7.91 15.52
N GLU A 439 31.62 8.31 14.50
CA GLU A 439 30.16 8.47 14.59
C GLU A 439 29.43 7.18 14.18
N ASN A 440 29.93 6.47 13.16
CA ASN A 440 29.30 5.25 12.62
C ASN A 440 28.92 4.18 13.68
N PRO A 441 29.71 3.93 14.76
CA PRO A 441 29.31 2.96 15.78
C PRO A 441 28.01 3.32 16.52
N LEU A 442 27.63 4.60 16.56
CA LEU A 442 26.39 5.12 17.13
C LEU A 442 25.16 4.89 16.22
N LEU A 443 25.41 4.43 14.98
CA LEU A 443 24.40 4.15 13.97
C LEU A 443 24.13 2.65 13.81
N ASN A 444 24.90 1.80 14.49
CA ASN A 444 24.70 0.35 14.45
C ASN A 444 23.25 0.01 14.77
N GLY A 445 22.63 -0.78 13.89
CA GLY A 445 21.23 -1.17 14.02
C GLY A 445 20.21 -0.17 13.48
N ARG A 446 20.58 1.03 13.00
CA ARG A 446 19.65 1.95 12.27
C ARG A 446 19.31 1.42 10.86
N PRO A 447 18.24 1.89 10.19
CA PRO A 447 17.99 1.51 8.81
C PRO A 447 19.07 2.01 7.85
N LEU A 448 19.79 1.10 7.22
CA LEU A 448 20.53 1.34 5.97
C LEU A 448 19.60 1.05 4.80
N VAL A 449 19.39 2.06 3.95
CA VAL A 449 18.72 1.91 2.66
C VAL A 449 19.75 1.52 1.61
N LEU A 450 19.40 0.58 0.75
CA LEU A 450 20.15 0.19 -0.44
C LEU A 450 19.18 0.18 -1.63
N ILE A 451 19.48 0.93 -2.69
CA ILE A 451 18.66 0.98 -3.91
C ILE A 451 19.44 0.34 -5.05
N THR A 452 18.80 -0.57 -5.79
CA THR A 452 19.26 -1.09 -7.09
C THR A 452 18.25 -0.67 -8.17
N PRO A 453 18.55 -0.83 -9.47
CA PRO A 453 17.61 -0.51 -10.55
C PRO A 453 16.26 -1.25 -10.47
N ASP A 454 16.20 -2.36 -9.74
CA ASP A 454 15.08 -3.31 -9.71
C ASP A 454 14.51 -3.53 -8.28
N ALA A 455 15.12 -2.99 -7.23
CA ALA A 455 14.71 -3.22 -5.84
C ALA A 455 15.20 -2.17 -4.83
N VAL A 456 14.46 -2.02 -3.73
CA VAL A 456 14.93 -1.34 -2.51
C VAL A 456 15.14 -2.37 -1.41
N LYS A 457 16.15 -2.19 -0.55
CA LYS A 457 16.31 -2.96 0.70
C LYS A 457 16.52 -2.06 1.90
N PHE A 458 15.82 -2.36 2.97
CA PHE A 458 16.07 -1.81 4.31
C PHE A 458 16.74 -2.88 5.16
N ILE A 459 17.96 -2.65 5.62
CA ILE A 459 18.69 -3.58 6.50
C ILE A 459 19.27 -2.86 7.72
N PRO A 460 19.54 -3.54 8.85
CA PRO A 460 20.27 -2.94 9.96
C PRO A 460 21.68 -2.52 9.53
N PHE A 461 22.04 -1.27 9.82
CA PHE A 461 23.37 -0.73 9.59
C PHE A 461 24.40 -1.41 10.49
N ASP A 462 25.61 -1.59 9.95
CA ASP A 462 26.74 -2.24 10.61
C ASP A 462 27.99 -1.44 10.24
N ALA A 463 28.57 -0.75 11.22
CA ALA A 463 29.71 0.14 11.02
C ALA A 463 30.98 -0.59 10.55
N ALA A 464 31.12 -1.88 10.85
CA ALA A 464 32.29 -2.69 10.49
C ALA A 464 32.19 -3.22 9.05
N ARG A 465 30.98 -3.38 8.51
CA ARG A 465 30.76 -3.86 7.13
C ARG A 465 30.38 -2.72 6.16
N HIS A 466 29.35 -1.97 6.48
CA HIS A 466 28.64 -1.12 5.52
C HIS A 466 29.29 0.26 5.29
N ASN A 467 30.33 0.63 6.04
CA ASN A 467 31.13 1.85 5.76
C ASN A 467 32.17 1.68 4.63
N THR A 468 31.96 0.73 3.71
CA THR A 468 32.79 0.53 2.51
C THR A 468 31.91 0.18 1.31
N LEU A 469 32.27 0.64 0.11
CA LEU A 469 31.57 0.28 -1.14
C LEU A 469 31.52 -1.25 -1.36
N SER A 470 32.58 -1.98 -0.99
CA SER A 470 32.62 -3.44 -1.02
C SER A 470 31.55 -4.06 -0.10
N GLY A 471 31.38 -3.54 1.12
CA GLY A 471 30.34 -4.00 2.04
C GLY A 471 28.92 -3.68 1.56
N LEU A 472 28.70 -2.52 0.91
CA LEU A 472 27.43 -2.20 0.28
C LEU A 472 27.10 -3.18 -0.86
N HIS A 473 28.06 -3.48 -1.74
CA HIS A 473 27.87 -4.45 -2.83
C HIS A 473 27.66 -5.89 -2.33
N GLN A 474 28.20 -6.26 -1.17
CA GLN A 474 27.94 -7.56 -0.52
C GLN A 474 26.50 -7.64 0.03
N ALA A 475 25.93 -6.54 0.51
CA ALA A 475 24.55 -6.47 1.00
C ALA A 475 23.51 -6.37 -0.15
N ALA A 476 23.83 -5.61 -1.20
CA ALA A 476 23.04 -5.48 -2.41
C ALA A 476 23.94 -5.42 -3.66
N LYS A 477 23.99 -6.54 -4.40
CA LYS A 477 24.62 -6.58 -5.72
C LYS A 477 23.91 -5.58 -6.65
N GLY A 478 24.68 -4.70 -7.29
CA GLY A 478 24.12 -3.69 -8.19
C GLY A 478 23.53 -2.45 -7.50
N VAL A 479 23.82 -2.24 -6.20
CA VAL A 479 23.43 -1.00 -5.51
C VAL A 479 24.01 0.24 -6.22
N THR A 480 23.14 1.21 -6.51
CA THR A 480 23.47 2.52 -7.10
C THR A 480 23.45 3.64 -6.08
N ASP A 481 22.64 3.48 -5.02
CA ASP A 481 22.43 4.50 -3.98
C ASP A 481 22.32 3.82 -2.61
N ALA A 482 22.87 4.45 -1.56
CA ALA A 482 22.80 3.96 -0.20
C ALA A 482 22.93 5.12 0.81
N PHE A 483 22.16 5.08 1.89
CA PHE A 483 22.26 6.04 3.00
C PHE A 483 21.66 5.46 4.29
N VAL A 484 21.98 6.08 5.43
CA VAL A 484 21.44 5.67 6.75
C VAL A 484 20.30 6.62 7.16
N GLY A 485 19.14 6.05 7.50
CA GLY A 485 17.99 6.77 8.06
C GLY A 485 18.08 6.95 9.57
N ALA A 486 17.20 7.76 10.14
CA ALA A 486 17.18 8.04 11.57
C ALA A 486 16.68 6.83 12.39
N ALA A 487 15.53 6.25 11.99
CA ALA A 487 14.90 5.07 12.58
C ALA A 487 13.89 4.46 11.59
N TRP A 488 13.41 3.22 11.82
CA TRP A 488 12.19 2.74 11.17
C TRP A 488 10.96 3.38 11.81
N LEU A 489 9.95 3.64 10.99
CA LEU A 489 8.59 4.03 11.38
C LEU A 489 7.64 2.84 11.19
N VAL A 490 7.81 2.11 10.07
CA VAL A 490 7.13 0.86 9.74
C VAL A 490 8.18 -0.16 9.28
N LYS A 491 8.00 -1.43 9.63
CA LYS A 491 8.85 -2.52 9.13
C LYS A 491 8.04 -3.80 8.98
N ASP A 492 8.20 -4.51 7.86
CA ASP A 492 7.44 -5.72 7.54
C ASP A 492 5.89 -5.54 7.56
N GLY A 493 5.40 -4.30 7.48
CA GLY A 493 4.00 -3.88 7.59
C GLY A 493 3.58 -3.43 9.00
N GLU A 494 4.44 -3.62 10.01
CA GLU A 494 4.13 -3.34 11.41
C GLU A 494 4.71 -1.99 11.88
N PRO A 495 3.92 -1.13 12.56
CA PRO A 495 4.40 0.14 13.08
C PRO A 495 5.35 -0.06 14.27
N GLN A 496 6.41 0.73 14.35
CA GLN A 496 7.50 0.45 15.27
C GLN A 496 7.28 1.05 16.68
N PRO A 497 7.43 0.25 17.76
CA PRO A 497 7.16 0.68 19.13
C PRO A 497 8.20 1.67 19.66
N ALA A 498 7.83 2.50 20.63
CA ALA A 498 8.66 3.57 21.22
C ALA A 498 10.09 3.14 21.63
N ASN A 499 10.28 1.90 22.10
CA ASN A 499 11.59 1.37 22.49
C ASN A 499 12.53 1.06 21.31
N SER A 500 12.02 0.94 20.07
CA SER A 500 12.83 0.73 18.86
C SER A 500 13.68 1.95 18.48
N PHE A 501 13.22 3.16 18.83
CA PHE A 501 13.92 4.42 18.58
C PHE A 501 15.16 4.60 19.48
N GLY A 502 15.25 3.81 20.56
CA GLY A 502 16.45 3.66 21.40
C GLY A 502 16.91 4.97 22.04
N THR A 503 18.03 5.51 21.54
CA THR A 503 18.64 6.77 22.01
C THR A 503 18.45 7.94 21.05
N LEU A 504 17.55 7.81 20.06
CA LEU A 504 17.25 8.88 19.12
C LEU A 504 16.58 10.07 19.82
N PHE A 505 17.20 11.24 19.73
CA PHE A 505 16.73 12.47 20.37
C PHE A 505 15.42 12.97 19.75
N ASP A 506 14.49 13.43 20.60
CA ASP A 506 13.18 13.98 20.21
C ASP A 506 12.32 13.09 19.28
N TYR A 507 12.41 11.76 19.37
CA TYR A 507 11.53 10.85 18.62
C TYR A 507 10.05 10.96 19.07
N ASP A 508 9.83 11.28 20.34
CA ASP A 508 8.55 11.43 21.03
C ASP A 508 7.98 12.87 20.96
N ALA A 509 8.70 13.82 20.36
CA ALA A 509 8.27 15.22 20.29
C ALA A 509 7.39 15.51 19.06
N ASN A 510 6.26 16.22 19.23
CA ASN A 510 5.39 16.60 18.11
C ASN A 510 6.10 17.58 17.14
N ARG A 511 6.44 17.10 15.95
CA ARG A 511 7.19 17.85 14.92
C ARG A 511 6.69 17.51 13.51
N HIS A 512 7.05 18.36 12.55
CA HIS A 512 7.04 17.93 11.15
C HIS A 512 8.10 16.81 11.00
N ARG A 513 7.77 15.77 10.25
CA ARG A 513 8.62 14.59 10.05
C ARG A 513 8.78 14.33 8.57
N ALA A 514 9.98 13.98 8.12
CA ALA A 514 10.25 13.50 6.77
C ALA A 514 10.41 11.97 6.77
N PHE A 515 9.84 11.30 5.77
CA PHE A 515 9.91 9.85 5.66
C PHE A 515 10.14 9.35 4.22
N TRP A 516 10.73 8.16 4.16
CA TRP A 516 10.92 7.37 2.95
C TRP A 516 10.42 5.95 3.18
N GLY A 517 9.75 5.35 2.19
CA GLY A 517 9.25 3.99 2.32
C GLY A 517 8.90 3.32 1.01
N ILE A 518 8.34 2.13 1.15
CA ILE A 518 7.78 1.31 0.07
C ILE A 518 6.37 0.92 0.49
N ASN A 519 5.38 1.13 -0.38
CA ASN A 519 4.00 0.73 -0.10
C ASN A 519 3.78 -0.78 -0.26
N THR A 520 2.63 -1.29 0.18
CA THR A 520 2.26 -2.70 0.04
C THR A 520 2.15 -3.18 -1.42
N ALA A 521 2.08 -2.27 -2.40
CA ALA A 521 2.20 -2.58 -3.83
C ALA A 521 3.65 -2.49 -4.36
N GLY A 522 4.66 -2.43 -3.48
CA GLY A 522 6.07 -2.41 -3.88
C GLY A 522 6.53 -1.10 -4.53
N GLN A 523 5.71 -0.04 -4.51
CA GLN A 523 6.06 1.25 -5.10
C GLN A 523 6.76 2.15 -4.08
N PRO A 524 7.68 3.04 -4.50
CA PRO A 524 8.37 3.94 -3.59
C PRO A 524 7.46 5.09 -3.12
N VAL A 525 7.67 5.55 -1.88
CA VAL A 525 6.89 6.64 -1.27
C VAL A 525 7.82 7.61 -0.53
N VAL A 526 7.93 8.85 -1.02
CA VAL A 526 8.43 9.99 -0.23
C VAL A 526 7.26 10.67 0.48
N GLY A 527 7.49 11.31 1.63
CA GLY A 527 6.43 12.13 2.23
C GLY A 527 6.83 12.88 3.49
N VAL A 528 5.91 13.73 3.95
CA VAL A 528 6.05 14.53 5.18
C VAL A 528 4.75 14.63 5.97
N SER A 529 4.87 14.89 7.28
CA SER A 529 3.72 15.31 8.10
C SER A 529 3.54 16.83 8.07
N GLN A 530 2.41 17.31 7.55
CA GLN A 530 2.02 18.71 7.69
C GLN A 530 1.58 19.00 9.13
N SER A 531 0.83 18.09 9.75
CA SER A 531 0.62 18.12 11.21
C SER A 531 1.91 17.80 11.98
N ARG A 532 1.97 18.27 13.24
CA ARG A 532 3.10 18.01 14.14
C ARG A 532 2.85 16.76 14.96
N VAL A 533 3.63 15.72 14.68
CA VAL A 533 3.43 14.36 15.17
C VAL A 533 4.73 13.78 15.75
N ASP A 534 4.59 12.85 16.70
CA ASP A 534 5.70 12.02 17.18
C ASP A 534 5.97 10.84 16.22
N SER A 535 7.14 10.20 16.35
CA SER A 535 7.54 9.12 15.44
C SER A 535 6.76 7.82 15.63
N VAL A 536 6.13 7.57 16.78
CA VAL A 536 5.35 6.35 17.04
C VAL A 536 3.96 6.47 16.41
N THR A 537 3.29 7.61 16.62
CA THR A 537 2.01 7.92 15.97
C THR A 537 2.17 7.97 14.45
N LEU A 538 3.23 8.61 13.94
CA LEU A 538 3.53 8.58 12.50
C LEU A 538 3.75 7.16 11.97
N GLY A 539 4.49 6.31 12.70
CA GLY A 539 4.69 4.92 12.31
C GLY A 539 3.37 4.17 12.14
N ARG A 540 2.43 4.35 13.08
CA ARG A 540 1.09 3.79 12.99
C ARG A 540 0.32 4.31 11.77
N LEU A 541 0.22 5.63 11.60
CA LEU A 541 -0.49 6.25 10.47
C LEU A 541 0.05 5.80 9.11
N LEU A 542 1.37 5.58 9.00
CA LEU A 542 1.98 5.06 7.76
C LEU A 542 1.68 3.57 7.52
N ALA A 543 1.61 2.74 8.57
CA ALA A 543 1.19 1.34 8.43
C ALA A 543 -0.29 1.24 8.01
N GLU A 544 -1.15 2.08 8.59
CA GLU A 544 -2.58 2.19 8.27
C GLU A 544 -2.81 2.75 6.85
N ALA A 545 -1.96 3.69 6.39
CA ALA A 545 -1.87 4.14 5.01
C ALA A 545 -1.31 3.08 4.02
N GLY A 546 -0.94 1.88 4.52
CA GLY A 546 -0.53 0.75 3.70
C GLY A 546 0.94 0.74 3.28
N LEU A 547 1.84 1.39 4.04
CA LEU A 547 3.28 1.23 3.87
C LEU A 547 3.74 -0.14 4.38
N GLN A 548 4.60 -0.81 3.62
CA GLN A 548 5.19 -2.12 3.94
C GLN A 548 6.50 -1.94 4.72
N ASP A 549 7.31 -0.95 4.35
CA ASP A 549 8.48 -0.50 5.11
C ASP A 549 8.55 1.03 5.03
N ALA A 550 8.88 1.70 6.14
CA ALA A 550 9.03 3.15 6.19
C ALA A 550 10.11 3.55 7.20
N ILE A 551 10.90 4.56 6.87
CA ILE A 551 11.98 5.10 7.70
C ILE A 551 11.82 6.61 7.87
N MET A 552 12.26 7.13 9.02
CA MET A 552 12.39 8.56 9.23
C MET A 552 13.71 9.06 8.65
N LEU A 553 13.66 10.21 7.98
CA LEU A 553 14.82 10.87 7.34
C LEU A 553 15.39 11.93 8.28
N ASP A 554 14.65 13.04 8.47
CA ASP A 554 14.88 14.06 9.49
C ASP A 554 13.56 14.47 10.20
N SER A 555 13.67 15.36 11.19
CA SER A 555 12.53 15.91 11.93
C SER A 555 12.70 17.38 12.30
N GLY A 556 11.60 18.14 12.24
CA GLY A 556 11.60 19.56 12.54
C GLY A 556 12.06 20.39 11.35
N ALA A 557 13.01 21.30 11.56
CA ALA A 557 13.20 22.45 10.68
C ALA A 557 13.87 22.16 9.31
N SER A 558 14.35 20.94 9.03
CA SER A 558 14.87 20.56 7.70
C SER A 558 13.87 19.71 6.90
N THR A 559 12.75 19.29 7.51
CA THR A 559 11.70 18.50 6.85
C THR A 559 11.12 19.27 5.66
N SER A 560 11.30 18.73 4.47
CA SER A 560 11.10 19.42 3.20
C SER A 560 10.65 18.44 2.12
N LEU A 561 9.46 18.65 1.59
CA LEU A 561 8.95 17.92 0.42
C LEU A 561 8.84 18.88 -0.78
N ALA A 562 9.20 18.40 -1.97
CA ALA A 562 9.00 19.11 -3.22
C ALA A 562 8.34 18.20 -4.27
N PHE A 563 7.43 18.78 -5.06
CA PHE A 563 6.74 18.14 -6.17
C PHE A 563 6.64 19.11 -7.35
N ARG A 564 7.06 18.66 -8.54
CA ARG A 564 7.05 19.44 -9.80
C ARG A 564 7.74 20.82 -9.69
N GLY A 565 8.71 20.94 -8.79
CA GLY A 565 9.46 22.16 -8.50
C GLY A 565 8.89 23.05 -7.39
N GLU A 566 7.70 22.77 -6.87
CA GLU A 566 7.07 23.51 -5.77
C GLU A 566 7.29 22.79 -4.43
N SER A 567 7.36 23.54 -3.31
CA SER A 567 7.49 22.94 -1.98
C SER A 567 6.11 22.71 -1.33
N LEU A 568 5.92 21.53 -0.73
CA LEU A 568 4.65 21.12 -0.11
C LEU A 568 4.62 21.31 1.43
N VAL A 569 5.54 22.10 1.98
CA VAL A 569 5.58 22.48 3.40
C VAL A 569 5.37 23.99 3.57
N GLY A 570 4.55 24.38 4.54
CA GLY A 570 4.13 25.78 4.76
C GLY A 570 5.16 26.70 5.42
N TYR A 571 6.45 26.41 5.28
CA TYR A 571 7.57 27.18 5.84
C TYR A 571 8.84 26.94 5.01
N GLU A 572 9.80 27.86 5.05
CA GLU A 572 11.11 27.63 4.43
C GLU A 572 11.95 26.65 5.29
N PRO A 573 12.34 25.47 4.78
CA PRO A 573 13.15 24.52 5.53
C PRO A 573 14.62 24.94 5.58
N ARG A 574 15.41 24.26 6.41
CA ARG A 574 16.88 24.35 6.34
C ARG A 574 17.37 23.66 5.06
N PRO A 575 18.30 24.27 4.29
CA PRO A 575 18.86 23.63 3.11
C PRO A 575 19.70 22.40 3.47
N VAL A 576 19.60 21.38 2.61
CA VAL A 576 20.15 20.03 2.81
C VAL A 576 21.15 19.66 1.72
N PRO A 577 22.15 18.81 2.02
CA PRO A 577 23.10 18.30 1.04
C PRO A 577 22.63 17.06 0.28
N HIS A 578 21.58 16.39 0.75
CA HIS A 578 21.16 15.08 0.28
C HIS A 578 19.64 14.98 0.26
N VAL A 579 19.09 14.38 -0.79
CA VAL A 579 17.64 14.17 -0.98
C VAL A 579 17.37 12.78 -1.53
N VAL A 580 16.22 12.21 -1.16
CA VAL A 580 15.65 11.04 -1.82
C VAL A 580 14.64 11.53 -2.84
N ALA A 581 14.75 11.08 -4.09
CA ALA A 581 14.01 11.62 -5.22
C ALA A 581 13.34 10.52 -6.06
N LEU A 582 12.24 10.91 -6.72
CA LEU A 582 11.49 10.07 -7.65
C LEU A 582 11.62 10.64 -9.06
N ILE A 583 12.15 9.85 -9.99
CA ILE A 583 12.23 10.16 -11.42
C ILE A 583 11.16 9.37 -12.19
N PRO A 584 10.67 9.84 -13.36
CA PRO A 584 9.61 9.18 -14.11
C PRO A 584 9.89 7.69 -14.41
N PRO A 585 8.84 6.86 -14.53
CA PRO A 585 8.96 5.44 -14.93
C PRO A 585 9.43 5.26 -16.39
N GLU A 586 9.33 6.31 -17.21
CA GLU A 586 9.71 6.26 -18.63
C GLU A 586 11.22 6.23 -18.82
N LYS A 587 11.69 5.39 -19.75
CA LYS A 587 13.03 5.50 -20.32
C LYS A 587 13.11 6.71 -21.26
N VAL A 588 13.30 7.90 -20.69
CA VAL A 588 13.58 9.12 -21.46
C VAL A 588 14.94 8.96 -22.15
N ASP A 589 14.92 8.72 -23.45
CA ASP A 589 16.11 8.39 -24.25
C ASP A 589 17.24 9.40 -24.07
N GLY A 590 18.41 8.90 -23.65
CA GLY A 590 19.65 9.67 -23.58
C GLY A 590 19.87 10.53 -22.33
N LEU A 591 18.86 10.74 -21.47
CA LEU A 591 19.09 11.37 -20.17
C LEU A 591 19.59 10.33 -19.15
N CYS A 592 20.86 10.45 -18.78
CA CYS A 592 21.32 9.86 -17.53
C CYS A 592 20.51 10.48 -16.39
N PRO A 593 19.92 9.68 -15.49
CA PRO A 593 19.28 10.22 -14.30
C PRO A 593 20.26 11.10 -13.52
N LEU A 594 19.77 12.25 -13.06
CA LEU A 594 20.47 13.18 -12.18
C LEU A 594 21.80 13.76 -12.73
N ARG A 595 21.80 14.26 -13.98
CA ARG A 595 22.91 15.08 -14.47
C ARG A 595 22.76 16.53 -13.98
N MET A 596 23.36 16.85 -12.84
CA MET A 596 23.61 18.23 -12.43
C MET A 596 24.47 18.92 -13.53
N GLU A 597 24.11 20.14 -13.94
CA GLU A 597 24.93 20.89 -14.89
C GLU A 597 26.15 21.51 -14.18
N ASP A 598 27.30 20.84 -14.30
CA ASP A 598 28.57 21.30 -13.76
C ASP A 598 29.01 22.60 -14.45
N GLY A 599 28.78 23.74 -13.78
CA GLY A 599 29.19 25.08 -14.22
C GLY A 599 30.69 25.33 -14.12
N VAL A 600 31.53 24.46 -14.70
CA VAL A 600 32.99 24.55 -14.69
C VAL A 600 33.52 24.59 -16.12
N GLN A 601 34.05 25.74 -16.53
CA GLN A 601 34.86 25.81 -17.75
C GLN A 601 36.21 25.13 -17.51
N GLU A 602 36.50 24.04 -18.23
CA GLU A 602 37.84 23.45 -18.25
C GLU A 602 38.84 24.44 -18.89
N ALA A 603 39.62 25.11 -18.05
CA ALA A 603 40.82 25.83 -18.48
C ALA A 603 41.91 24.81 -18.83
N ALA A 604 41.93 24.38 -20.10
CA ALA A 604 42.84 23.35 -20.57
C ALA A 604 44.33 23.72 -20.38
N GLU A 605 45.07 22.93 -19.61
CA GLU A 605 46.52 23.06 -19.47
C GLU A 605 47.23 22.66 -20.78
N ALA A 606 47.57 23.66 -21.59
CA ALA A 606 48.32 23.47 -22.83
C ALA A 606 49.80 23.16 -22.54
N VAL A 607 50.15 21.86 -22.47
CA VAL A 607 51.54 21.40 -22.40
C VAL A 607 52.23 21.67 -23.75
N GLY A 608 52.90 22.81 -23.85
CA GLY A 608 53.80 23.18 -24.95
C GLY A 608 55.26 22.92 -24.61
N THR A 609 56.03 22.34 -25.54
CA THR A 609 57.45 22.01 -25.35
C THR A 609 58.39 23.22 -25.48
N ALA A 610 59.58 23.08 -24.89
CA ALA A 610 60.69 24.05 -24.83
C ALA A 610 61.21 24.52 -26.23
N PRO A 611 62.04 25.59 -26.32
CA PRO A 611 63.37 25.64 -25.68
C PRO A 611 63.49 26.46 -24.39
#